data_AF-A0A966GNY3-F1
#
_entry.id   AF-A0A966GNY3-F1
#
_cell.length_a   1.000
_cell.length_b   1.000
_cell.length_c   1.000
_cell.angle_alpha   90.00
_cell.angle_beta   90.00
_cell.angle_gamma   90.00
#
_symmetry.space_group_name_H-M   'P 1'
#
loop_
_entity.id
_entity.type
_entity.pdbx_description
1 polymer ?
#
loop_
_entity_poly.entity_id
_entity_poly.type
_entity_poly.pdbx_seq_one_letter_code
_entity_poly.pdbx_strand_id
1 'polypeptide(L)'
;LIKDYLKDETSGELSQPSLEALTIIAYRGPIAKTELEKIRGVNCSLIIRNLLLRGLIEEKFDKKTNENFYLVSLDFLRFLGISSVSELPDFEKMTSLKVADRFLNDEETELLGEL
;
A
#
# COMPACT_ATOMS: atom_id res chain seq x y z
N LEU A 1 13.37 1.21 28.94
CA LEU A 1 12.79 2.51 28.54
C LEU A 1 12.67 2.64 27.02
N ILE A 2 13.74 2.94 26.25
CA ILE A 2 13.63 3.12 24.78
C ILE A 2 13.17 1.83 24.07
N LYS A 3 13.73 0.69 24.47
CA LYS A 3 13.34 -0.63 23.91
C LYS A 3 11.87 -0.97 24.19
N ASP A 4 11.36 -0.60 25.36
CA ASP A 4 9.98 -0.89 25.77
C ASP A 4 9.00 0.04 25.03
N TYR A 5 9.36 1.31 24.86
CA TYR A 5 8.60 2.28 24.05
C TYR A 5 8.48 1.83 22.58
N LEU A 6 9.58 1.37 21.98
CA LEU A 6 9.56 0.84 20.60
C LEU A 6 8.75 -0.45 20.48
N LYS A 7 8.75 -1.29 21.52
CA LYS A 7 7.96 -2.52 21.55
C LYS A 7 6.47 -2.18 21.58
N ASP A 8 6.07 -1.24 22.43
CA ASP A 8 4.66 -0.82 22.58
C ASP A 8 4.11 -0.18 21.28
N GLU A 9 4.89 0.68 20.62
CA GLU A 9 4.51 1.27 19.32
C GLU A 9 4.31 0.22 18.20
N THR A 10 5.04 -0.89 18.27
CA THR A 10 5.02 -1.94 17.23
C THR A 10 4.12 -3.12 17.57
N SER A 11 3.74 -3.33 18.84
CA SER A 11 2.95 -4.50 19.28
C SER A 11 1.45 -4.27 19.49
N GLY A 12 0.97 -3.02 19.51
CA GLY A 12 -0.46 -2.73 19.68
C GLY A 12 -1.32 -3.15 18.47
N GLU A 13 -2.63 -3.23 18.62
CA GLU A 13 -3.55 -3.47 17.49
C GLU A 13 -3.43 -2.36 16.43
N LEU A 14 -3.66 -2.71 15.17
CA LEU A 14 -3.75 -1.70 14.10
C LEU A 14 -5.06 -0.93 14.25
N SER A 15 -4.98 0.39 14.22
CA SER A 15 -6.17 1.23 14.12
C SER A 15 -6.91 0.96 12.81
N GLN A 16 -8.22 1.23 12.79
CA GLN A 16 -9.05 1.10 11.59
C GLN A 16 -8.45 1.85 10.37
N PRO A 17 -7.96 3.09 10.49
CA PRO A 17 -7.30 3.77 9.37
C PRO A 17 -6.03 3.07 8.88
N SER A 18 -5.29 2.40 9.77
CA SER A 18 -4.09 1.65 9.40
C SER A 18 -4.44 0.35 8.68
N LEU A 19 -5.49 -0.35 9.14
CA LEU A 19 -6.02 -1.54 8.47
C LEU A 19 -6.51 -1.23 7.06
N GLU A 20 -7.23 -0.13 6.88
CA GLU A 20 -7.68 0.33 5.56
C GLU A 20 -6.50 0.60 4.61
N ALA A 21 -5.44 1.27 5.09
CA ALA A 21 -4.25 1.52 4.28
C ALA A 21 -3.53 0.23 3.91
N LEU A 22 -3.32 -0.66 4.90
CA LEU A 22 -2.67 -1.94 4.69
C LEU A 22 -3.44 -2.81 3.70
N THR A 23 -4.77 -2.79 3.78
CA THR A 23 -5.67 -3.49 2.84
C THR A 23 -5.47 -2.95 1.43
N ILE A 24 -5.48 -1.63 1.25
CA ILE A 24 -5.21 -1.03 -0.07
C ILE A 24 -3.83 -1.44 -0.57
N ILE A 25 -2.79 -1.41 0.27
CA ILE A 25 -1.44 -1.82 -0.16
C ILE A 25 -1.40 -3.31 -0.55
N ALA A 26 -2.08 -4.18 0.20
CA ALA A 26 -2.14 -5.62 -0.07
C ALA A 26 -2.80 -5.94 -1.42
N TYR A 27 -3.94 -5.30 -1.70
CA TYR A 27 -4.67 -5.54 -2.95
C TYR A 27 -4.17 -4.66 -4.11
N ARG A 28 -3.63 -3.47 -3.83
CA ARG A 28 -3.27 -2.46 -4.83
C ARG A 28 -1.77 -2.31 -5.10
N GLY A 29 -0.92 -2.86 -4.25
CA GLY A 29 0.53 -2.82 -4.40
C GLY A 29 1.05 -3.42 -5.73
N PRO A 30 2.26 -3.01 -6.17
CA PRO A 30 3.05 -1.88 -5.64
C PRO A 30 2.35 -0.53 -5.87
N ILE A 31 2.28 0.32 -4.85
CA ILE A 31 1.53 1.59 -4.88
C ILE A 31 2.37 2.75 -4.33
N ALA A 32 2.31 3.92 -4.97
CA ALA A 32 2.99 5.13 -4.49
C ALA A 32 2.23 5.75 -3.30
N LYS A 33 2.92 6.52 -2.46
CA LYS A 33 2.26 7.25 -1.35
C LYS A 33 1.16 8.16 -1.88
N THR A 34 1.44 8.90 -2.95
CA THR A 34 0.52 9.87 -3.57
C THR A 34 -0.76 9.19 -4.05
N GLU A 35 -0.65 8.02 -4.69
CA GLU A 35 -1.79 7.20 -5.11
C GLU A 35 -2.59 6.67 -3.92
N LEU A 36 -1.91 6.18 -2.87
CA LEU A 36 -2.57 5.73 -1.64
C LEU A 36 -3.37 6.86 -0.98
N GLU A 37 -2.79 8.06 -0.90
CA GLU A 37 -3.45 9.25 -0.35
C GLU A 37 -4.64 9.68 -1.22
N LYS A 38 -4.55 9.57 -2.55
CA LYS A 38 -5.68 9.83 -3.47
C LYS A 38 -6.85 8.88 -3.20
N ILE A 39 -6.58 7.59 -2.98
CA ILE A 39 -7.63 6.59 -2.70
C ILE A 39 -8.24 6.81 -1.30
N ARG A 40 -7.42 7.15 -0.30
CA ARG A 40 -7.87 7.33 1.09
C ARG A 40 -8.47 8.70 1.38
N GLY A 41 -8.16 9.70 0.55
CA GLY A 41 -8.58 11.09 0.76
C GLY A 41 -7.91 11.79 1.94
N VAL A 42 -6.86 11.21 2.53
CA VAL A 42 -6.16 11.74 3.72
C VAL A 42 -4.66 11.46 3.66
N ASN A 43 -3.86 12.24 4.41
CA ASN A 43 -2.42 12.03 4.50
C ASN A 43 -2.08 10.67 5.14
N CYS A 44 -1.21 9.90 4.50
CA CYS A 44 -0.88 8.54 4.92
C CYS A 44 0.56 8.39 5.46
N SER A 45 1.31 9.49 5.62
CA SER A 45 2.75 9.43 5.95
C SER A 45 3.05 8.67 7.25
N LEU A 46 2.30 8.95 8.32
CA LEU A 46 2.50 8.29 9.62
C LEU A 46 2.04 6.83 9.58
N ILE A 47 0.97 6.54 8.84
CA ILE A 47 0.47 5.17 8.68
C ILE A 47 1.51 4.32 7.95
N ILE A 48 2.04 4.80 6.82
CA ILE A 48 3.12 4.12 6.07
C ILE A 48 4.33 3.88 6.97
N ARG A 49 4.78 4.91 7.69
CA ARG A 49 5.91 4.79 8.62
C ARG A 49 5.67 3.70 9.67
N ASN A 50 4.48 3.66 10.27
CA ASN A 50 4.16 2.68 11.31
C ASN A 50 4.04 1.26 10.75
N LEU A 51 3.47 1.09 9.56
CA LEU A 51 3.40 -0.21 8.89
C LEU A 51 4.79 -0.74 8.50
N LEU A 52 5.71 0.14 8.05
CA LEU A 52 7.11 -0.20 7.80
C LEU A 52 7.82 -0.61 9.09
N LEU A 53 7.68 0.16 10.18
CA LEU A 53 8.28 -0.14 11.47
C LEU A 53 7.81 -1.49 12.05
N ARG A 54 6.57 -1.87 11.75
CA ARG A 54 5.97 -3.17 12.14
C ARG A 54 6.34 -4.31 11.18
N GLY A 55 7.06 -4.03 10.09
CA GLY A 55 7.42 -5.01 9.08
C GLY A 55 6.23 -5.58 8.30
N LEU A 56 5.10 -4.87 8.24
CA LEU A 56 3.90 -5.33 7.52
C LEU A 56 3.95 -4.98 6.03
N ILE A 57 4.70 -3.94 5.69
CA ILE A 57 4.95 -3.50 4.31
C ILE A 57 6.44 -3.30 4.08
N GLU A 58 6.84 -3.29 2.81
CA GLU A 58 8.18 -3.01 2.33
C GLU A 58 8.14 -1.80 1.38
N GLU A 59 9.25 -1.06 1.35
CA GLU A 59 9.45 0.07 0.45
C GLU A 59 10.41 -0.33 -0.68
N LYS A 60 10.05 0.03 -1.92
CA LYS A 60 10.87 -0.16 -3.10
C LYS A 60 10.98 1.14 -3.87
N PHE A 61 12.20 1.67 -3.95
CA PHE A 61 12.48 2.86 -4.75
C PHE A 61 12.56 2.53 -6.25
N ASP A 62 11.80 3.24 -7.06
CA ASP A 62 11.91 3.20 -8.52
C ASP A 62 12.76 4.37 -9.02
N LYS A 63 13.90 4.05 -9.62
CA LYS A 63 14.84 5.04 -10.17
C LYS A 63 14.29 5.79 -11.39
N LYS A 64 13.34 5.20 -12.13
CA LYS A 64 12.78 5.82 -13.35
C LYS A 64 11.82 6.94 -13.00
N THR A 65 10.95 6.71 -12.03
CA THR A 65 9.98 7.71 -11.55
C THR A 65 10.54 8.56 -10.42
N ASN A 66 11.67 8.17 -9.84
CA ASN A 66 12.29 8.81 -8.67
C ASN A 66 11.31 8.85 -7.47
N GLU A 67 10.56 7.76 -7.27
CA GLU A 67 9.51 7.65 -6.24
C GLU A 67 9.59 6.31 -5.50
N ASN A 68 9.07 6.29 -4.26
CA ASN A 68 8.94 5.08 -3.45
C ASN A 68 7.57 4.42 -3.65
N PHE A 69 7.60 3.10 -3.86
CA PHE A 69 6.43 2.24 -3.91
C PHE A 69 6.37 1.33 -2.70
N TYR A 70 5.15 1.04 -2.25
CA TYR A 70 4.89 0.21 -1.09
C TYR A 70 4.13 -1.06 -1.49
N LEU A 71 4.50 -2.18 -0.87
CA LEU A 71 3.88 -3.48 -1.03
C LEU A 71 3.88 -4.22 0.31
N VAL A 72 3.03 -5.22 0.48
CA VAL A 72 3.09 -6.06 1.69
C VAL A 72 4.39 -6.85 1.76
N SER A 73 4.90 -7.03 2.97
CA SER A 73 6.13 -7.78 3.20
C SER A 73 5.92 -9.28 3.08
N LEU A 74 7.01 -10.03 2.96
CA LEU A 74 6.95 -11.49 3.09
C LEU A 74 6.46 -11.93 4.48
N ASP A 75 6.76 -11.16 5.52
CA ASP A 75 6.35 -11.46 6.90
C ASP A 75 4.84 -11.37 7.07
N PHE A 76 4.20 -10.40 6.40
CA PHE A 76 2.75 -10.28 6.33
C PHE A 76 2.11 -11.50 5.66
N LEU A 77 2.66 -11.96 4.53
CA LEU A 77 2.16 -13.15 3.84
C LEU A 77 2.29 -14.41 4.70
N ARG A 78 3.44 -14.58 5.38
CA ARG A 78 3.66 -15.69 6.32
C ARG A 78 2.69 -15.64 7.50
N PHE A 79 2.36 -14.45 8.01
CA PHE A 79 1.36 -14.29 9.06
C PHE A 79 -0.04 -14.73 8.59
N LEU A 80 -0.40 -14.47 7.33
CA LEU A 80 -1.66 -14.93 6.73
C LEU A 80 -1.63 -16.41 6.31
N GLY A 81 -0.47 -17.06 6.33
CA GLY A 81 -0.32 -18.46 5.90
C GLY A 81 -0.42 -18.66 4.39
N ILE A 82 -0.14 -17.63 3.59
CA ILE A 82 -0.18 -17.65 2.12
C ILE A 82 1.21 -17.42 1.52
N SER A 83 1.43 -17.87 0.29
CA SER A 83 2.73 -17.75 -0.38
C SER A 83 2.83 -16.54 -1.30
N SER A 84 1.69 -15.96 -1.69
CA SER A 84 1.61 -14.86 -2.65
C SER A 84 0.41 -13.95 -2.39
N VAL A 85 0.50 -12.69 -2.81
CA VAL A 85 -0.64 -11.75 -2.74
C VAL A 85 -1.84 -12.20 -3.58
N SER A 86 -1.63 -13.02 -4.61
CA SER A 86 -2.69 -13.59 -5.45
C SER A 86 -3.59 -14.58 -4.72
N GLU A 87 -3.17 -15.09 -3.56
CA GLU A 87 -3.97 -15.96 -2.70
C GLU A 87 -4.87 -15.17 -1.74
N LEU A 88 -4.79 -13.83 -1.74
CA LEU A 88 -5.69 -13.01 -0.95
C LEU A 88 -7.16 -13.23 -1.39
N PRO A 89 -8.12 -13.22 -0.46
CA PRO A 89 -9.53 -13.31 -0.79
C PRO A 89 -9.94 -12.25 -1.82
N ASP A 90 -10.73 -12.63 -2.83
CA ASP A 90 -11.21 -11.70 -3.87
C ASP A 90 -10.10 -10.96 -4.66
N PHE A 91 -8.86 -11.45 -4.67
CA PHE A 91 -7.72 -10.77 -5.30
C PHE A 91 -7.98 -10.39 -6.77
N GLU A 92 -8.52 -11.32 -7.58
CA GLU A 92 -8.87 -11.09 -8.99
C GLU A 92 -9.90 -9.97 -9.15
N LYS A 93 -10.94 -9.97 -8.32
CA LYS A 93 -12.01 -8.96 -8.33
C LYS A 93 -11.47 -7.58 -7.94
N MET A 94 -10.61 -7.53 -6.93
CA MET A 94 -10.02 -6.27 -6.44
C MET A 94 -8.94 -5.72 -7.40
N THR A 95 -8.24 -6.60 -8.12
CA THR A 95 -7.19 -6.21 -9.07
C THR A 95 -7.76 -5.78 -10.42
N SER A 96 -8.81 -6.43 -10.91
CA SER A 96 -9.48 -6.05 -12.17
C SER A 96 -10.07 -4.64 -12.15
N LEU A 97 -10.49 -4.14 -10.98
CA LEU A 97 -10.89 -2.73 -10.82
C LEU A 97 -9.74 -1.74 -11.08
N LYS A 98 -8.47 -2.11 -10.82
CA LYS A 98 -7.31 -1.26 -11.11
C LYS A 98 -7.12 -1.03 -12.60
N VAL A 99 -7.41 -2.06 -13.40
CA VAL A 99 -7.22 -2.02 -14.85
C VAL A 99 -8.18 -0.99 -15.44
N ALA A 100 -9.44 -1.01 -14.99
CA ALA A 100 -10.42 0.01 -15.35
C ALA A 100 -9.98 1.43 -14.94
N ASP A 101 -9.47 1.61 -13.71
CA ASP A 101 -9.03 2.92 -13.23
C ASP A 101 -7.82 3.47 -14.03
N ARG A 102 -6.86 2.63 -14.45
CA ARG A 102 -5.74 3.08 -15.29
C ARG A 102 -6.21 3.54 -16.67
N PHE A 103 -7.09 2.78 -17.32
CA PHE A 103 -7.63 3.15 -18.62
C PHE A 103 -8.35 4.50 -18.59
N LEU A 104 -9.08 4.80 -17.51
CA LEU A 104 -9.73 6.11 -17.35
C LEU A 104 -8.73 7.27 -17.18
N ASN A 105 -7.60 7.04 -16.50
CA ASN A 105 -6.58 8.09 -16.31
C ASN A 105 -5.70 8.26 -17.56
N ASP A 106 -5.47 7.20 -18.34
CA ASP A 106 -4.66 7.25 -19.55
C ASP A 106 -5.36 8.07 -20.66
N GLU A 107 -6.70 7.97 -20.79
CA GLU A 107 -7.49 8.79 -21.74
C GLU A 107 -7.49 10.29 -21.39
N GLU A 108 -7.55 10.68 -20.11
CA GLU A 108 -7.47 12.08 -19.69
C GLU A 108 -6.09 12.70 -19.98
N THR A 109 -5.03 11.90 -19.90
CA THR A 109 -3.65 12.34 -20.14
C THR A 109 -3.40 12.59 -21.64
N GLU A 110 -4.03 11.81 -22.52
CA GLU A 110 -3.96 12.00 -23.98
C GLU A 110 -4.74 13.25 -24.42
N LEU A 111 -5.89 13.55 -23.80
CA LEU A 111 -6.68 14.76 -24.10
C LEU A 111 -6.00 16.08 -23.69
N LEU A 112 -5.21 16.07 -22.62
CA LEU A 112 -4.50 17.27 -22.13
C LEU A 112 -3.15 17.50 -22.82
N GLY A 113 -2.63 16.51 -23.55
CA GLY A 113 -1.39 16.62 -24.33
C GLY A 113 -1.55 17.27 -25.71
N GLU A 114 -2.79 17.50 -26.15
CA GLU A 114 -3.11 18.06 -27.47
C GLU A 114 -3.61 19.52 -27.44
N LEU A 115 -3.59 20.21 -26.29
CA LEU A 115 -3.99 21.61 -26.12
C LEU A 115 -2.81 22.52 -25.76
#